data_AF-A0A658NQT7-F1
#
_entry.id   AF-A0A658NQT7-F1
#
_cell.length_a   1.000
_cell.length_b   1.000
_cell.length_c   1.000
_cell.angle_alpha   90.00
_cell.angle_beta   90.00
_cell.angle_gamma   90.00
#
_symmetry.space_group_name_H-M   'P 1'
#
loop_
_entity.id
_entity.type
_entity.pdbx_description
1 polymer ?
#
loop_
_entity_poly.entity_id
_entity_poly.type
_entity_poly.pdbx_seq_one_letter_code
_entity_poly.pdbx_strand_id
1 'polypeptide(L)'
;WAWLLGPFCGLFLKLNRDTLPPGELAEKLGELIDTFRCSFMRGHIASLAEVWDGDHPHFPKGAPAQAISVAALYNIETFINSITSAQAEPAP
;
A
#
# COMPACT_ATOMS: atom_id res chain seq x y z
N TRP A 1 12.03 -0.18 4.23
CA TRP A 1 11.39 0.91 4.99
C TRP A 1 9.98 1.10 4.49
N ALA A 2 8.98 0.92 5.35
CA ALA A 2 7.59 0.89 4.89
C ALA A 2 7.11 2.25 4.35
N TRP A 3 7.55 3.37 4.93
CA TRP A 3 7.11 4.70 4.51
C TRP A 3 7.49 5.07 3.07
N LEU A 4 8.57 4.49 2.51
CA LEU A 4 9.00 4.73 1.12
C LEU A 4 8.00 4.22 0.08
N LEU A 5 7.10 3.29 0.46
CA LEU A 5 6.06 2.81 -0.44
C LEU A 5 5.05 3.89 -0.80
N GLY A 6 4.81 4.87 0.08
CA GLY A 6 3.90 5.99 -0.19
C GLY A 6 4.29 6.78 -1.44
N PRO A 7 5.47 7.42 -1.50
CA PRO A 7 5.92 8.15 -2.68
C PRO A 7 6.13 7.23 -3.90
N PHE A 8 6.59 5.99 -3.70
CA PHE A 8 6.73 5.01 -4.79
C PHE A 8 5.40 4.72 -5.48
N CYS A 9 4.38 4.30 -4.72
CA CYS A 9 3.05 3.99 -5.22
C CYS A 9 2.36 5.23 -5.80
N GLY A 10 2.55 6.40 -5.17
CA GLY A 10 2.01 7.66 -5.68
C GLY A 10 2.59 8.05 -7.04
N LEU A 11 3.89 7.82 -7.26
CA LEU A 11 4.51 8.03 -8.58
C LEU A 11 4.06 6.96 -9.59
N PHE A 12 4.02 5.70 -9.18
CA PHE A 12 3.54 4.59 -10.00
C PHE A 12 2.13 4.85 -10.54
N LEU A 13 1.21 5.27 -9.68
CA LEU A 13 -0.14 5.69 -10.06
C LEU A 13 -0.13 6.81 -11.10
N LYS A 14 0.65 7.88 -10.85
CA LYS A 14 0.73 9.03 -11.76
C LYS A 14 1.25 8.67 -13.15
N LEU A 15 2.21 7.75 -13.24
CA LEU A 15 2.81 7.34 -14.51
C LEU A 15 1.91 6.39 -15.32
N ASN A 16 1.07 5.61 -14.63
CA ASN A 16 0.33 4.51 -15.26
C ASN A 16 -1.18 4.72 -15.35
N ARG A 17 -1.75 5.74 -14.71
CA ARG A 17 -3.22 6.00 -14.72
C ARG A 17 -3.82 6.20 -16.11
N ASP A 18 -3.01 6.63 -17.07
CA ASP A 18 -3.43 6.94 -18.45
C ASP A 18 -3.09 5.79 -19.42
N THR A 19 -2.36 4.76 -18.96
CA THR A 19 -1.87 3.64 -19.79
C THR A 19 -2.41 2.28 -19.37
N LEU A 20 -2.69 2.08 -18.08
CA LEU A 20 -3.21 0.82 -17.54
C LEU A 20 -4.71 0.94 -17.23
N PRO A 21 -5.49 -0.15 -17.44
CA PRO A 21 -6.85 -0.21 -16.95
C PRO A 21 -6.92 0.00 -15.42
N PRO A 22 -7.96 0.70 -14.90
CA PRO A 22 -8.12 0.93 -13.47
C PRO A 22 -8.03 -0.34 -12.60
N GLY A 23 -8.63 -1.45 -13.04
CA GLY A 23 -8.55 -2.73 -12.34
C GLY A 23 -7.11 -3.25 -12.19
N GLU A 24 -6.33 -3.22 -13.27
CA GLU A 24 -4.93 -3.65 -13.26
C GLU A 24 -4.07 -2.72 -12.38
N LEU A 25 -4.36 -1.42 -12.38
CA LEU A 25 -3.66 -0.45 -11.55
C LEU A 25 -3.90 -0.68 -10.05
N ALA A 26 -5.16 -0.96 -9.68
CA ALA A 26 -5.54 -1.29 -8.31
C ALA A 26 -4.92 -2.62 -7.85
N GLU A 27 -4.89 -3.63 -8.72
CA GLU A 27 -4.27 -4.93 -8.46
C GLU A 27 -2.77 -4.79 -8.18
N LYS A 28 -2.02 -4.14 -9.07
CA LYS A 28 -0.57 -3.91 -8.89
C LYS A 28 -0.25 -3.13 -7.62
N LEU A 29 -1.03 -2.10 -7.30
CA LEU A 29 -0.89 -1.37 -6.03
C LEU A 29 -1.16 -2.28 -4.83
N GLY A 30 -2.17 -3.15 -4.92
CA GLY A 30 -2.51 -4.12 -3.88
C GLY A 30 -1.40 -5.14 -3.63
N GLU A 31 -0.82 -5.70 -4.69
CA GLU A 31 0.31 -6.65 -4.60
C GLU A 31 1.51 -6.04 -3.86
N LEU A 32 1.84 -4.78 -4.15
CA LEU A 32 2.96 -4.07 -3.50
C LEU A 32 2.79 -3.93 -1.98
N ILE A 33 1.55 -3.95 -1.48
CA ILE A 33 1.25 -3.75 -0.07
C ILE A 33 0.70 -5.00 0.64
N ASP A 34 0.58 -6.13 -0.05
CA ASP A 34 -0.10 -7.32 0.46
C ASP A 34 0.56 -7.89 1.73
N THR A 35 1.89 -7.91 1.76
CA THR A 35 2.66 -8.31 2.95
C THR A 35 2.24 -7.51 4.19
N PHE A 36 1.97 -6.21 4.06
CA PHE A 36 1.59 -5.36 5.18
C PHE A 36 0.17 -5.66 5.63
N ARG A 37 -0.78 -5.86 4.69
CA ARG A 37 -2.16 -6.24 4.99
C ARG A 37 -2.24 -7.48 5.88
N CYS A 38 -1.42 -8.47 5.57
CA CYS A 38 -1.39 -9.72 6.31
C CYS A 38 -0.64 -9.63 7.65
N SER A 39 0.28 -8.68 7.81
CA SER A 39 1.26 -8.70 8.90
C SER A 39 0.91 -7.79 10.08
N PHE A 40 0.20 -6.66 9.89
CA PHE A 40 -0.18 -5.82 11.04
C PHE A 40 -1.16 -6.52 11.99
N MET A 41 -1.91 -7.52 11.50
CA MET A 41 -2.80 -8.37 12.31
C MET A 41 -2.05 -9.42 13.15
N ARG A 42 -0.76 -9.66 12.87
CA ARG A 42 0.06 -10.68 13.56
C ARG A 42 0.96 -10.11 14.66
N GLY A 43 1.11 -8.79 14.71
CA GLY A 43 1.92 -8.11 15.73
C GLY A 43 1.20 -7.94 17.07
N HIS A 44 1.96 -7.60 18.12
CA HIS A 44 1.41 -7.34 19.47
C HIS A 44 0.68 -5.98 19.55
N ILE A 45 0.98 -5.09 18.60
CA ILE A 45 0.42 -3.75 18.48
C ILE A 45 -0.02 -3.68 17.02
N ALA A 46 -1.32 -3.57 16.76
CA ALA A 46 -1.92 -3.55 15.42
C ALA A 46 -1.50 -2.29 14.64
N SER A 47 -0.22 -2.26 14.24
CA SER A 47 0.48 -1.12 13.67
C SER A 47 1.56 -1.61 12.69
N LEU A 48 2.23 -0.66 12.03
CA LEU A 48 3.30 -0.93 11.08
C LEU A 48 4.65 -0.53 11.63
N ALA A 49 5.61 -1.46 11.53
CA ALA A 49 6.99 -1.19 11.84
C ALA A 49 7.64 -0.22 10.84
N GLU A 50 8.73 0.39 11.27
CA GLU A 50 9.56 1.31 10.51
C GLU A 50 10.25 0.62 9.31
N VAL A 51 10.93 -0.50 9.58
CA VAL A 51 11.74 -1.24 8.62
C VAL A 51 11.24 -2.69 8.50
N TRP A 52 11.40 -3.25 7.31
CA TRP A 52 11.01 -4.63 6.98
C TRP A 52 12.16 -5.24 6.18
N ASP A 53 12.48 -6.50 6.44
CA ASP A 53 13.52 -7.22 5.71
C ASP A 53 13.14 -7.32 4.22
N GLY A 54 14.11 -7.08 3.33
CA GLY A 54 13.91 -7.19 1.89
C GLY A 54 13.76 -8.64 1.42
N ASP A 55 14.34 -9.58 2.16
CA ASP A 55 14.25 -11.02 1.89
C ASP A 55 13.09 -11.65 2.67
N HIS A 56 12.51 -12.70 2.09
CA HIS A 56 11.50 -13.51 2.77
C HIS A 56 12.08 -14.08 4.09
N PRO A 57 11.34 -14.02 5.22
CA PRO A 57 9.90 -13.79 5.34
C PRO A 57 9.50 -12.34 5.67
N HIS A 58 10.34 -11.35 5.36
CA HIS A 58 10.07 -9.93 5.58
C HIS A 58 9.76 -9.58 7.04
N PHE A 59 10.65 -9.92 7.97
CA PHE A 59 10.40 -9.61 9.38
C PHE A 59 10.42 -8.11 9.65
N PRO A 60 9.54 -7.60 10.53
CA PRO A 60 9.57 -6.21 10.97
C PRO A 60 10.81 -5.94 11.85
N LYS A 61 11.43 -4.78 11.67
CA LYS A 61 12.62 -4.29 12.38
C LYS A 61 12.46 -2.80 12.73
N GLY A 62 13.36 -2.29 13.58
CA GLY A 62 13.33 -0.89 14.02
C GLY A 62 12.19 -0.61 14.97
N ALA A 63 11.62 0.60 14.91
CA ALA A 63 10.46 0.93 15.73
C ALA A 63 9.25 0.03 15.35
N PRO A 64 8.62 -0.67 16.31
CA PRO A 64 7.54 -1.63 16.04
C PRO A 64 6.24 -0.96 15.58
N ALA A 65 6.07 0.33 15.87
CA ALA A 65 4.94 1.16 15.45
C ALA A 65 5.44 2.54 15.04
N GLN A 66 5.32 2.88 13.75
CA GLN A 66 5.74 4.17 13.21
C GLN A 66 4.61 4.84 12.44
N ALA A 67 4.22 6.05 12.88
CA ALA A 67 3.10 6.80 12.31
C ALA A 67 3.23 7.06 10.81
N ILE A 68 4.44 7.36 10.33
CA ILE A 68 4.67 7.64 8.90
C ILE A 68 4.54 6.37 8.04
N SER A 69 4.92 5.20 8.58
CA SER A 69 4.67 3.91 7.92
C SER A 69 3.17 3.64 7.78
N VAL A 70 2.40 3.92 8.84
CA VAL A 70 0.92 3.80 8.83
C VAL A 70 0.31 4.76 7.81
N ALA A 71 0.73 6.02 7.81
CA ALA A 71 0.24 7.02 6.86
C ALA A 71 0.52 6.61 5.39
N ALA A 72 1.69 6.03 5.12
CA ALA A 72 2.02 5.54 3.79
C ALA A 72 1.05 4.43 3.33
N LEU A 73 0.79 3.41 4.16
CA LEU A 73 -0.14 2.34 3.80
C LEU A 73 -1.57 2.88 3.64
N TYR A 74 -2.02 3.75 4.55
CA TYR A 74 -3.34 4.38 4.47
C TYR A 74 -3.55 5.15 3.16
N ASN A 75 -2.54 5.91 2.72
CA ASN A 75 -2.60 6.65 1.47
C ASN A 75 -2.67 5.71 0.25
N ILE A 76 -1.93 4.60 0.26
CA ILE A 76 -1.97 3.62 -0.83
C ILE A 76 -3.34 2.94 -0.91
N GLU A 77 -3.93 2.56 0.23
CA GLU A 77 -5.30 2.04 0.26
C GLU A 77 -6.31 3.08 -0.23
N THR A 78 -6.10 4.36 0.08
CA THR A 78 -6.94 5.44 -0.44
C THR A 78 -6.81 5.55 -1.97
N PHE A 79 -5.62 5.37 -2.54
CA PHE A 79 -5.43 5.31 -3.99
C PHE A 79 -6.21 4.16 -4.60
N ILE A 80 -6.07 2.95 -4.08
CA ILE A 80 -6.77 1.75 -4.54
C ILE A 80 -8.29 1.96 -4.48
N ASN A 81 -8.80 2.50 -3.37
CA ASN A 81 -10.22 2.77 -3.21
C ASN A 81 -10.73 3.82 -4.20
N SER A 82 -9.95 4.87 -4.47
CA SER A 82 -10.32 5.90 -5.45
C SER A 82 -10.44 5.36 -6.88
N ILE A 83 -9.54 4.45 -7.26
CA ILE A 83 -9.53 3.78 -8.56
C ILE A 83 -10.75 2.85 -8.68
N THR A 84 -11.02 2.07 -7.63
CA THR A 84 -12.09 1.06 -7.62
C THR A 84 -13.47 1.70 -7.54
N SER A 85 -13.64 2.76 -6.74
CA SER A 85 -14.91 3.49 -6.63
C SER A 85 -15.29 4.20 -7.92
N ALA A 86 -14.29 4.72 -8.66
CA ALA A 86 -14.52 5.31 -9.98
C ALA A 86 -14.99 4.30 -11.05
N GLN A 87 -14.80 2.98 -10.82
CA GLN A 87 -15.34 1.94 -11.70
C GLN A 87 -16.78 1.54 -11.34
N ALA A 88 -17.26 1.88 -10.13
CA ALA A 88 -18.55 1.46 -9.61
C ALA A 88 -19.71 2.41 -9.97
N GLU A 89 -19.45 3.64 -10.41
CA GLU A 89 -20.49 4.53 -10.95
C GLU A 89 -20.74 4.20 -12.44
N PRO A 90 -21.91 3.63 -12.79
CA PRO A 90 -22.29 3.53 -14.19
C PRO A 90 -22.51 4.95 -14.75
N ALA A 91 -22.05 5.18 -15.98
CA ALA A 91 -22.31 6.41 -16.71
C ALA A 91 -23.82 6.74 -16.74
N PRO A 92 -24.23 8.02 -16.57
CA PRO A 92 -25.63 8.45 -16.55
C PRO A 92 -26.35 8.22 -17.89
#